data_AF-A0A1F9GRN8-F1
#
_entry.id   AF-A0A1F9GRN8-F1
#
_cell.length_a   1.000
_cell.length_b   1.000
_cell.length_c   1.000
_cell.angle_alpha   90.00
_cell.angle_beta   90.00
_cell.angle_gamma   90.00
#
_symmetry.space_group_name_H-M   'P 1'
#
loop_
_entity.id
_entity.type
_entity.pdbx_description
1 polymer ?
#
loop_
_entity_poly.entity_id
_entity_poly.type
_entity_poly.pdbx_seq_one_letter_code
_entity_poly.pdbx_strand_id
1 'polypeptide(L)'
;MTKDRLLKKIEKKAIIDEKHRWDTRFLQTMGFLVARGFLKTNQKITSLPNIRVNIENALWAGKNVEPRILEVLPAAILRFPRNFDVDINNYPEIVRAIKKIKLNVDLEEDELYGIPLKKMVPWVNLPLPDRRTKPYDERKEMKTFRFKRSTITLLKSIASHKGISETEVVENLINFSKSNLK
;
A
#
# COMPACT_ATOMS: atom_id res chain seq x y z
N MET A 1 32.83 -23.63 8.85
CA MET A 1 32.87 -23.11 7.45
C MET A 1 34.14 -22.26 7.33
N THR A 2 35.04 -22.49 6.38
CA THR A 2 36.30 -21.73 6.27
C THR A 2 36.08 -20.34 5.66
N LYS A 3 36.87 -19.34 6.08
CA LYS A 3 36.77 -17.93 5.64
C LYS A 3 36.76 -17.78 4.12
N ASP A 4 37.62 -18.52 3.42
CA ASP A 4 37.71 -18.47 1.95
C ASP A 4 36.48 -19.04 1.25
N ARG A 5 35.83 -20.07 1.83
CA ARG A 5 34.56 -20.60 1.32
C ARG A 5 33.42 -19.62 1.51
N LEU A 6 33.45 -18.82 2.58
CA LEU A 6 32.45 -17.78 2.83
C LEU A 6 32.63 -16.60 1.86
N LEU A 7 33.86 -16.13 1.66
CA LEU A 7 34.17 -15.05 0.71
C LEU A 7 33.75 -15.40 -0.72
N LYS A 8 34.09 -16.60 -1.19
CA LYS A 8 33.65 -17.08 -2.52
C LYS A 8 32.12 -17.17 -2.65
N LYS A 9 31.40 -17.46 -1.56
CA LYS A 9 29.92 -17.45 -1.58
C LYS A 9 29.36 -16.04 -1.68
N ILE A 10 29.95 -15.08 -0.96
CA ILE A 10 29.55 -13.67 -0.99
C ILE A 10 29.79 -13.09 -2.38
N GLU A 11 30.98 -13.31 -2.96
CA GLU A 11 31.33 -12.84 -4.31
C GLU A 11 30.38 -13.40 -5.38
N LYS A 12 30.12 -14.72 -5.35
CA LYS A 12 29.15 -15.33 -6.27
C LYS A 12 27.76 -14.73 -6.15
N LYS A 13 27.31 -14.47 -4.91
CA LYS A 13 26.01 -13.85 -4.67
C LYS A 13 25.97 -12.40 -5.16
N ALA A 14 27.05 -11.65 -4.98
CA ALA A 14 27.16 -10.27 -5.45
C ALA A 14 27.10 -10.17 -6.98
N ILE A 15 27.79 -11.07 -7.70
CA ILE A 15 27.75 -11.13 -9.18
C ILE A 15 26.33 -11.43 -9.68
N ILE A 16 25.65 -12.40 -9.05
CA ILE A 16 24.26 -12.74 -9.40
C ILE A 16 23.32 -11.57 -9.13
N ASP A 17 23.47 -10.92 -7.96
CA ASP A 17 22.67 -9.75 -7.59
C ASP A 17 22.87 -8.60 -8.58
N GLU A 18 24.12 -8.30 -8.94
CA GLU A 18 24.44 -7.28 -9.94
C GLU A 18 23.80 -7.61 -11.29
N LYS A 19 23.88 -8.86 -11.74
CA LYS A 19 23.20 -9.29 -12.97
C LYS A 19 21.68 -9.10 -12.89
N HIS A 20 21.05 -9.45 -11.77
CA HIS A 20 19.61 -9.28 -11.60
C HIS A 20 19.18 -7.81 -11.54
N ARG A 21 20.05 -6.89 -11.10
CA ARG A 21 19.75 -5.45 -11.08
C ARG A 21 19.64 -4.82 -12.47
N TRP A 22 20.20 -5.46 -13.49
CA TRP A 22 20.04 -5.06 -14.88
C TRP A 22 18.82 -5.70 -15.57
N ASP A 23 18.10 -6.57 -14.86
CA ASP A 23 16.91 -7.22 -15.39
C ASP A 23 15.77 -6.20 -15.56
N THR A 24 15.10 -6.24 -16.70
CA THR A 24 14.02 -5.32 -17.04
C THR A 24 12.86 -5.39 -16.04
N ARG A 25 12.58 -6.56 -15.47
CA ARG A 25 11.53 -6.77 -14.46
C ARG A 25 11.80 -5.97 -13.20
N PHE A 26 13.06 -5.99 -12.74
CA PHE A 26 13.52 -5.19 -11.60
C PHE A 26 13.50 -3.70 -11.92
N LEU A 27 14.07 -3.30 -13.06
CA LEU A 27 14.17 -1.89 -13.45
C LEU A 27 12.80 -1.24 -13.62
N GLN A 28 11.83 -1.94 -14.20
CA GLN A 28 10.45 -1.46 -14.32
C GLN A 28 9.78 -1.32 -12.96
N THR A 29 9.85 -2.36 -12.13
CA THR A 29 9.22 -2.36 -10.80
C THR A 29 9.80 -1.25 -9.92
N MET A 30 11.13 -1.16 -9.82
CA MET A 30 11.79 -0.11 -9.05
C MET A 30 11.55 1.27 -9.64
N GLY A 31 11.59 1.41 -10.97
CA GLY A 31 11.32 2.68 -11.65
C GLY A 31 9.94 3.22 -11.33
N PHE A 32 8.92 2.35 -11.25
CA PHE A 32 7.58 2.74 -10.80
C PHE A 32 7.55 3.10 -9.31
N LEU A 33 8.06 2.23 -8.43
CA LEU A 33 7.99 2.43 -6.97
C LEU A 33 8.77 3.66 -6.50
N VAL A 34 9.93 3.94 -7.10
CA VAL A 34 10.73 5.14 -6.84
C VAL A 34 10.01 6.37 -7.38
N ALA A 35 9.49 6.33 -8.62
CA ALA A 35 8.76 7.45 -9.20
C ALA A 35 7.49 7.82 -8.41
N ARG A 36 6.82 6.82 -7.81
CA ARG A 36 5.66 7.02 -6.94
C ARG A 36 6.02 7.40 -5.51
N GLY A 37 7.30 7.32 -5.12
CA GLY A 37 7.80 7.71 -3.80
C GLY A 37 7.66 6.66 -2.71
N PHE A 38 7.38 5.39 -3.06
CA PHE A 38 7.38 4.29 -2.09
C PHE A 38 8.79 3.91 -1.66
N LEU A 39 9.76 3.98 -2.57
CA LEU A 39 11.15 3.62 -2.31
C LEU A 39 12.10 4.75 -2.69
N LYS A 40 13.26 4.76 -2.05
CA LYS A 40 14.41 5.60 -2.41
C LYS A 40 15.56 4.69 -2.79
N THR A 41 16.34 5.13 -3.78
CA THR A 41 17.52 4.40 -4.26
C THR A 41 18.64 5.39 -4.56
N ASN A 42 19.87 4.94 -4.36
CA ASN A 42 21.09 5.61 -4.80
C ASN A 42 21.51 5.18 -6.22
N GLN A 43 20.87 4.15 -6.77
CA GLN A 43 21.13 3.67 -8.13
C GLN A 43 20.39 4.55 -9.14
N LYS A 44 21.00 4.77 -10.30
CA LYS A 44 20.37 5.49 -11.41
C LYS A 44 19.29 4.60 -12.04
N ILE A 45 18.05 4.74 -11.58
CA ILE A 45 16.88 4.04 -12.12
C ILE A 45 16.00 5.05 -12.86
N THR A 46 15.56 4.69 -14.07
CA THR A 46 14.64 5.51 -14.85
C THR A 46 13.29 5.64 -14.14
N SER A 47 12.80 6.87 -14.00
CA SER A 47 11.49 7.15 -13.42
C SER A 47 10.37 6.70 -14.36
N LEU A 48 9.51 5.79 -13.90
CA LEU A 48 8.44 5.18 -14.71
C LEU A 48 7.07 5.28 -14.01
N PRO A 49 6.53 6.47 -13.73
CA PRO A 49 5.31 6.62 -12.92
C PRO A 49 4.04 6.05 -13.59
N ASN A 50 4.01 5.98 -14.92
CA ASN A 50 2.79 5.69 -15.69
C ASN A 50 2.75 4.28 -16.30
N ILE A 51 3.72 3.43 -15.98
CA ILE A 51 3.71 2.05 -16.51
C ILE A 51 2.66 1.20 -15.81
N ARG A 52 2.30 0.10 -16.46
CA ARG A 52 1.62 -1.02 -15.81
C ARG A 52 2.70 -1.99 -15.34
N VAL A 53 2.75 -2.23 -14.04
CA VAL A 53 3.68 -3.17 -13.40
C VAL A 53 3.03 -4.54 -13.36
N ASN A 54 3.74 -5.53 -13.89
CA ASN A 54 3.32 -6.91 -13.79
C ASN A 54 3.62 -7.47 -12.39
N ILE A 55 2.66 -8.15 -11.75
CA ILE A 55 2.85 -8.68 -10.39
C ILE A 55 3.95 -9.74 -10.31
N GLU A 56 4.04 -10.66 -11.27
CA GLU A 56 5.11 -11.67 -11.29
C GLU A 56 6.47 -11.02 -11.35
N ASN A 57 6.60 -9.96 -12.17
CA ASN A 57 7.82 -9.18 -12.26
C ASN A 57 8.15 -8.49 -10.94
N ALA A 58 7.15 -7.92 -10.25
CA ALA A 58 7.34 -7.29 -8.96
C ALA A 58 7.72 -8.30 -7.86
N LEU A 59 7.06 -9.46 -7.83
CA LEU A 59 7.38 -10.55 -6.91
C LEU A 59 8.77 -11.11 -7.17
N TRP A 60 9.13 -11.30 -8.44
CA TRP A 60 10.47 -11.74 -8.83
C TRP A 60 11.52 -10.72 -8.38
N ALA A 61 11.31 -9.43 -8.66
CA ALA A 61 12.21 -8.36 -8.27
C ALA A 61 12.38 -8.29 -6.74
N GLY A 62 11.29 -8.46 -6.00
CA GLY A 62 11.30 -8.48 -4.54
C GLY A 62 12.02 -9.69 -3.94
N LYS A 63 11.77 -10.89 -4.47
CA LYS A 63 12.37 -12.13 -3.96
C LYS A 63 13.85 -12.27 -4.30
N ASN A 64 14.27 -11.72 -5.45
CA ASN A 64 15.60 -12.00 -6.01
C ASN A 64 16.58 -10.81 -5.96
N VAL A 65 16.10 -9.59 -5.72
CA VAL A 65 16.93 -8.37 -5.85
C VAL A 65 16.76 -7.40 -4.69
N GLU A 66 15.53 -6.92 -4.46
CA GLU A 66 15.25 -5.88 -3.45
C GLU A 66 14.02 -6.26 -2.60
N PRO A 67 14.22 -6.90 -1.43
CA PRO A 67 13.14 -7.35 -0.57
C PRO A 67 12.15 -6.28 -0.15
N ARG A 68 12.58 -5.00 -0.06
CA ARG A 68 11.68 -3.88 0.27
C ARG A 68 10.57 -3.70 -0.76
N ILE A 69 10.72 -4.20 -1.99
CA ILE A 69 9.63 -4.25 -2.96
C ILE A 69 8.45 -5.04 -2.39
N LEU A 70 8.67 -6.18 -1.73
CA LEU A 70 7.60 -7.00 -1.15
C LEU A 70 6.91 -6.29 0.01
N GLU A 71 7.65 -5.47 0.78
CA GLU A 71 7.09 -4.68 1.89
C GLU A 71 6.12 -3.61 1.40
N VAL A 72 6.46 -2.92 0.30
CA VAL A 72 5.66 -1.80 -0.22
C VAL A 72 4.59 -2.23 -1.24
N LEU A 73 4.71 -3.44 -1.80
CA LEU A 73 3.86 -3.91 -2.89
C LEU A 73 2.36 -3.86 -2.55
N PRO A 74 1.89 -4.33 -1.37
CA PRO A 74 0.48 -4.23 -1.01
C PRO A 74 -0.03 -2.78 -0.96
N ALA A 75 0.80 -1.86 -0.45
CA ALA A 75 0.48 -0.45 -0.41
C ALA A 75 0.43 0.19 -1.80
N ALA A 76 1.36 -0.18 -2.68
CA ALA A 76 1.39 0.27 -4.06
C ALA A 76 0.15 -0.19 -4.84
N ILE A 77 -0.24 -1.46 -4.70
CA ILE A 77 -1.45 -2.02 -5.33
C ILE A 77 -2.70 -1.33 -4.78
N LEU A 78 -2.82 -1.17 -3.46
CA LEU A 78 -3.98 -0.54 -2.84
C LEU A 78 -4.17 0.91 -3.30
N ARG A 79 -3.07 1.65 -3.48
CA ARG A 79 -3.12 3.07 -3.84
C ARG A 79 -3.23 3.31 -5.34
N PHE A 80 -2.62 2.44 -6.16
CA PHE A 80 -2.56 2.56 -7.61
C PHE A 80 -3.04 1.27 -8.31
N PRO A 81 -4.28 0.79 -8.03
CA PRO A 81 -4.72 -0.53 -8.51
C PRO A 81 -4.72 -0.66 -10.04
N ARG A 82 -4.95 0.45 -10.76
CA ARG A 82 -4.94 0.48 -12.24
C ARG A 82 -3.54 0.28 -12.84
N ASN A 83 -2.49 0.50 -12.06
CA ASN A 83 -1.11 0.31 -12.50
C ASN A 83 -0.63 -1.13 -12.31
N PHE A 84 -1.44 -2.01 -11.73
CA PHE A 84 -1.10 -3.42 -11.56
C PHE A 84 -2.08 -4.32 -12.32
N ASP A 85 -1.59 -5.44 -12.80
CA ASP A 85 -2.36 -6.54 -13.36
C ASP A 85 -2.67 -7.59 -12.28
N VAL A 86 -3.40 -7.16 -11.25
CA VAL A 86 -3.85 -8.06 -10.19
C VAL A 86 -4.96 -8.96 -10.71
N ASP A 87 -4.62 -10.19 -11.05
CA ASP A 87 -5.60 -11.27 -11.10
C ASP A 87 -5.80 -11.83 -9.69
N ILE A 88 -7.02 -11.65 -9.16
CA ILE A 88 -7.43 -12.10 -7.83
C ILE A 88 -7.28 -13.62 -7.70
N ASN A 89 -7.46 -14.36 -8.80
CA ASN A 89 -7.39 -15.82 -8.78
C ASN A 89 -5.94 -16.32 -8.67
N ASN A 90 -4.98 -15.57 -9.22
CA ASN A 90 -3.58 -15.99 -9.25
C ASN A 90 -2.79 -15.58 -8.01
N TYR A 91 -3.24 -14.56 -7.27
CA TYR A 91 -2.54 -14.03 -6.08
C TYR A 91 -3.46 -13.83 -4.87
N PRO A 92 -4.17 -14.87 -4.40
CA PRO A 92 -5.14 -14.76 -3.32
C PRO A 92 -4.52 -14.28 -2.00
N GLU A 93 -3.25 -14.60 -1.73
CA GLU A 93 -2.53 -14.18 -0.54
C GLU A 93 -2.26 -12.66 -0.51
N ILE A 94 -1.94 -12.07 -1.66
CA ILE A 94 -1.74 -10.62 -1.78
C ILE A 94 -3.08 -9.91 -1.57
N VAL A 95 -4.15 -10.41 -2.19
CA VAL A 95 -5.49 -9.85 -2.03
C VAL A 95 -5.95 -9.93 -0.58
N ARG A 96 -5.71 -11.07 0.10
CA ARG A 96 -6.00 -11.24 1.53
C ARG A 96 -5.22 -10.23 2.37
N ALA A 97 -3.92 -10.08 2.14
CA ALA A 97 -3.08 -9.12 2.86
C ALA A 97 -3.59 -7.69 2.66
N ILE A 98 -3.88 -7.29 1.42
CA ILE A 98 -4.44 -5.97 1.12
C ILE A 98 -5.77 -5.75 1.84
N LYS A 99 -6.66 -6.75 1.86
CA LYS A 99 -7.94 -6.66 2.56
C LYS A 99 -7.76 -6.48 4.06
N LYS A 100 -6.86 -7.26 4.69
CA LYS A 100 -6.58 -7.14 6.13
C LYS A 100 -5.94 -5.79 6.48
N ILE A 101 -4.98 -5.33 5.68
CA ILE A 101 -4.37 -3.99 5.82
C ILE A 101 -5.42 -2.89 5.68
N LYS A 102 -6.30 -3.00 4.67
CA LYS A 102 -7.41 -2.04 4.44
C LYS A 102 -8.38 -1.98 5.62
N LEU A 103 -8.70 -3.12 6.24
CA LEU A 103 -9.61 -3.19 7.38
C LEU A 103 -8.93 -2.90 8.71
N ASN A 104 -7.59 -2.94 8.75
CA ASN A 104 -6.78 -2.84 9.96
C ASN A 104 -7.17 -3.89 11.02
N VAL A 105 -7.34 -5.14 10.58
CA VAL A 105 -7.78 -6.29 11.39
C VAL A 105 -6.74 -7.43 11.29
N ASP A 106 -6.50 -8.12 12.41
CA ASP A 106 -5.62 -9.29 12.56
C ASP A 106 -4.16 -9.10 12.12
N LEU A 107 -3.63 -7.87 12.20
CA LEU A 107 -2.32 -7.53 11.63
C LEU A 107 -1.10 -8.10 12.36
N GLU A 108 -1.23 -8.51 13.62
CA GLU A 108 -0.11 -8.96 14.47
C GLU A 108 0.32 -10.40 14.15
N GLU A 109 -0.63 -11.26 13.78
CA GLU A 109 -0.40 -12.70 13.58
C GLU A 109 -0.21 -13.08 12.12
N ASP A 110 -0.61 -12.20 11.19
CA ASP A 110 -0.50 -12.46 9.76
C ASP A 110 0.79 -11.93 9.15
N GLU A 111 1.27 -12.68 8.16
CA GLU A 111 2.39 -12.30 7.32
C GLU A 111 2.10 -12.50 5.83
N LEU A 112 2.84 -11.75 5.01
CA LEU A 112 2.92 -11.94 3.57
C LEU A 112 4.39 -12.10 3.19
N TYR A 113 4.75 -13.26 2.62
CA TYR A 113 6.12 -13.60 2.26
C TYR A 113 7.14 -13.48 3.41
N GLY A 114 6.73 -13.88 4.63
CA GLY A 114 7.58 -13.80 5.83
C GLY A 114 7.70 -12.39 6.43
N ILE A 115 6.88 -11.44 5.96
CA ILE A 115 6.88 -10.05 6.42
C ILE A 115 5.56 -9.80 7.16
N PRO A 116 5.59 -9.42 8.46
CA PRO A 116 4.38 -9.12 9.22
C PRO A 116 3.56 -8.00 8.59
N LEU A 117 2.23 -8.18 8.50
CA LEU A 117 1.35 -7.20 7.86
C LEU A 117 1.37 -5.84 8.56
N LYS A 118 1.56 -5.82 9.89
CA LYS A 118 1.74 -4.58 10.66
C LYS A 118 2.88 -3.69 10.12
N LYS A 119 3.97 -4.28 9.62
CA LYS A 119 5.09 -3.52 9.03
C LYS A 119 4.74 -2.90 7.68
N MET A 120 3.68 -3.39 7.03
CA MET A 120 3.23 -2.90 5.74
C MET A 120 2.29 -1.69 5.85
N VAL A 121 1.60 -1.52 6.99
CA VAL A 121 0.63 -0.45 7.23
C VAL A 121 1.22 0.96 7.05
N PRO A 122 2.41 1.30 7.56
CA PRO A 122 2.97 2.64 7.39
C PRO A 122 3.10 3.06 5.92
N TRP A 123 3.36 2.11 5.01
CA TRP A 123 3.48 2.38 3.57
C TRP A 123 2.15 2.77 2.92
N VAL A 124 1.04 2.27 3.46
CA VAL A 124 -0.31 2.60 2.99
C VAL A 124 -0.67 4.05 3.33
N ASN A 125 -0.23 4.53 4.48
CA ASN A 125 -0.49 5.89 4.96
C ASN A 125 0.67 6.87 4.67
N LEU A 126 1.69 6.44 3.92
CA LEU A 126 2.82 7.30 3.57
C LEU A 126 2.36 8.50 2.73
N PRO A 127 2.67 9.75 3.14
CA PRO A 127 2.46 10.91 2.28
C PRO A 127 3.35 10.81 1.04
N LEU A 128 2.75 10.66 -0.14
CA LEU A 128 3.52 10.56 -1.38
C LEU A 128 3.77 11.94 -1.99
N PRO A 129 4.88 12.11 -2.75
CA PRO A 129 5.22 13.39 -3.38
C PRO A 129 4.15 13.87 -4.36
N ASP A 130 3.36 12.96 -4.93
CA ASP A 130 2.44 13.28 -6.02
C ASP A 130 1.27 14.20 -5.61
N ARG A 131 1.06 14.46 -4.30
CA ARG A 131 -0.02 15.26 -3.65
C ARG A 131 -1.46 14.96 -4.10
N ARG A 132 -1.63 14.17 -5.14
CA ARG A 132 -2.90 13.72 -5.73
C ARG A 132 -3.43 12.51 -4.96
N THR A 133 -2.52 11.70 -4.42
CA THR A 133 -2.87 10.47 -3.74
C THR A 133 -2.83 10.69 -2.23
N LYS A 134 -3.99 10.98 -1.63
CA LYS A 134 -4.10 11.05 -0.16
C LYS A 134 -3.68 9.72 0.51
N PRO A 135 -3.08 9.78 1.72
CA PRO A 135 -2.98 8.63 2.62
C PRO A 135 -4.30 7.88 2.70
N TYR A 136 -4.22 6.55 2.85
CA TYR A 136 -5.41 5.71 2.74
C TYR A 136 -6.44 6.00 3.86
N ASP A 137 -5.97 6.23 5.08
CA ASP A 137 -6.78 6.62 6.24
C ASP A 137 -7.49 7.97 6.08
N GLU A 138 -6.97 8.86 5.25
CA GLU A 138 -7.59 10.15 4.92
C GLU A 138 -8.55 10.08 3.71
N ARG A 139 -8.67 8.93 3.03
CA ARG A 139 -9.56 8.79 1.87
C ARG A 139 -11.00 8.66 2.34
N LYS A 140 -11.85 9.60 1.89
CA LYS A 140 -13.30 9.46 2.03
C LYS A 140 -13.83 8.41 1.05
N GLU A 141 -14.62 7.47 1.54
CA GLU A 141 -15.36 6.51 0.71
C GLU A 141 -16.79 7.01 0.49
N MET A 142 -17.25 7.02 -0.76
CA MET A 142 -18.63 7.39 -1.06
C MET A 142 -19.58 6.28 -0.64
N LYS A 143 -20.53 6.61 0.24
CA LYS A 143 -21.60 5.71 0.65
C LYS A 143 -22.94 6.43 0.61
N THR A 144 -23.93 5.77 0.01
CA THR A 144 -25.29 6.30 -0.08
C THR A 144 -26.16 5.61 0.97
N PHE A 145 -26.78 6.40 1.83
CA PHE A 145 -27.75 5.94 2.83
C PHE A 145 -29.13 6.50 2.50
N ARG A 146 -30.18 5.74 2.84
CA ARG A 146 -31.55 6.25 2.80
C ARG A 146 -31.95 6.67 4.21
N PHE A 147 -32.24 7.96 4.38
CA PHE A 147 -32.69 8.52 5.66
C PHE A 147 -34.19 8.83 5.63
N LYS A 148 -34.84 8.76 6.79
CA LYS A 148 -36.20 9.28 6.96
C LYS A 148 -36.19 10.81 6.80
N ARG A 149 -37.30 11.38 6.32
CA ARG A 149 -37.43 12.84 6.13
C ARG A 149 -37.13 13.63 7.41
N SER A 150 -37.63 13.16 8.56
CA SER A 150 -37.38 13.78 9.87
C SER A 150 -35.89 13.81 10.23
N THR A 151 -35.15 12.74 9.93
CA THR A 151 -33.70 12.67 10.14
C THR A 151 -32.96 13.67 9.27
N ILE A 152 -33.35 13.82 8.00
CA ILE A 152 -32.75 14.80 7.08
C ILE A 152 -32.98 16.23 7.59
N THR A 153 -34.20 16.54 8.04
CA THR A 153 -34.51 17.87 8.61
C THR A 153 -33.64 18.17 9.84
N LEU A 154 -33.50 17.20 10.75
CA LEU A 154 -32.63 17.35 11.92
C LEU A 154 -31.16 17.53 11.53
N LEU A 155 -30.66 16.72 10.59
CA LEU A 155 -29.28 16.78 10.10
C LEU A 155 -28.94 18.17 9.54
N LYS A 156 -29.84 18.73 8.72
CA LYS A 156 -29.71 20.09 8.17
C LYS A 156 -29.69 21.17 9.24
N SER A 157 -30.56 21.05 10.24
CA SER A 157 -30.60 21.99 11.36
C SER A 157 -29.27 21.98 12.14
N ILE A 158 -28.75 20.81 12.47
CA ILE A 158 -27.46 20.67 13.17
C ILE A 158 -26.31 21.23 12.33
N ALA A 159 -26.27 20.87 11.04
CA ALA A 159 -25.24 21.35 10.11
C ALA A 159 -25.24 22.89 10.04
N SER A 160 -26.42 23.50 9.87
CA SER A 160 -26.58 24.96 9.83
C SER A 160 -26.19 25.63 11.13
N HIS A 161 -26.57 25.07 12.28
CA HIS A 161 -26.27 25.66 13.59
C HIS A 161 -24.77 25.62 13.92
N LYS A 162 -24.08 24.56 13.47
CA LYS A 162 -22.63 24.37 13.70
C LYS A 162 -21.74 24.93 12.59
N GLY A 163 -22.30 25.36 11.46
CA GLY A 163 -21.53 25.85 10.31
C GLY A 163 -20.68 24.77 9.63
N ILE A 164 -21.11 23.52 9.67
CA ILE A 164 -20.38 22.36 9.09
C ILE A 164 -21.24 21.61 8.07
N SER A 165 -20.62 20.73 7.28
CA SER A 165 -21.36 19.93 6.30
C SER A 165 -22.23 18.85 6.95
N GLU A 166 -23.32 18.43 6.29
CA GLU A 166 -24.14 17.29 6.73
C GLU A 166 -23.31 16.02 6.93
N THR A 167 -22.31 15.77 6.06
CA THR A 167 -21.37 14.64 6.18
C THR A 167 -20.56 14.72 7.47
N GLU A 168 -20.06 15.90 7.80
CA GLU A 168 -19.24 16.11 9.00
C GLU A 168 -20.06 15.97 10.29
N VAL A 169 -21.34 16.34 10.26
CA VAL A 169 -22.27 16.02 11.36
C VAL A 169 -22.34 14.51 11.58
N VAL A 170 -22.54 13.72 10.51
CA VAL A 170 -22.62 12.25 10.60
C VAL A 170 -21.29 11.66 11.11
N GLU A 171 -20.15 12.09 10.56
CA GLU A 171 -18.83 11.63 11.01
C GLU A 171 -18.61 11.92 12.51
N ASN A 172 -18.98 13.12 12.98
CA ASN A 172 -18.89 13.49 14.39
C ASN A 172 -19.80 12.64 15.29
N LEU A 173 -21.04 12.36 14.86
CA LEU A 173 -21.97 11.49 15.61
C LEU A 173 -21.46 10.04 15.72
N ILE A 174 -20.83 9.52 14.67
CA ILE A 174 -20.21 8.19 14.68
C ILE A 174 -19.00 8.18 15.61
N ASN A 175 -18.13 9.20 15.55
CA ASN A 175 -16.96 9.31 16.42
C ASN A 175 -17.36 9.44 17.90
N PHE A 176 -18.42 10.20 18.19
CA PHE A 176 -19.01 10.27 19.52
C PHE A 176 -19.50 8.90 19.99
N SER A 177 -20.27 8.19 19.16
CA SER A 177 -20.76 6.84 19.47
C SER A 177 -19.62 5.85 19.72
N LYS A 178 -18.54 5.90 18.91
CA LYS A 178 -17.35 5.06 19.06
C LYS A 178 -16.65 5.28 20.41
N SER A 179 -16.66 6.52 20.90
CA SER A 179 -16.05 6.87 22.20
C SER A 179 -16.82 6.29 23.38
N ASN A 180 -18.13 6.05 23.21
CA ASN A 180 -19.01 5.47 24.23
C ASN A 180 -19.13 3.93 24.16
N LEU A 181 -18.50 3.29 23.16
CA LEU A 181 -18.46 1.84 22.98
C LEU A 181 -17.19 1.18 23.55
N LYS A 182 -16.28 1.99 24.11
CA LYS A 182 -15.09 1.54 24.86
C LYS A 182 -15.36 1.63 26.35
#